data_AF-A0A2N7N4Q2-F1
#
_entry.id   AF-A0A2N7N4Q2-F1
#
_cell.length_a   1.000
_cell.length_b   1.000
_cell.length_c   1.000
_cell.angle_alpha   90.00
_cell.angle_beta   90.00
_cell.angle_gamma   90.00
#
_symmetry.space_group_name_H-M   'P 1'
#
loop_
_entity.id
_entity.type
_entity.pdbx_description
1 polymer ?
#
loop_
_entity_poly.entity_id
_entity_poly.type
_entity_poly.pdbx_seq_one_letter_code
_entity_poly.pdbx_strand_id
1 'polypeptide(L)'
;MFENLTDRLSKTLKNISGKGRLTEDNIKETLREVRMALLEADVALPVVREFVNRVKEKAVGVEVSKSLTPGQEFIKIVQAELEGVMGESNEALNLAAQPPAVLLMAGLQGAGKTTSVGKLSKLLKERDKKKVLVVSADVYRPAAIKQLETLASDIGVDFFPSSPDQKPLDIANAAIDHAKKKFYDVLIVDTAGRLAIDEEMMGEIKDLHSAINPVETLFVVDAMTGQDAANTAKAFGDALPLTGVILTKVDGDARGGAALSVRHITGKPIKFLGVGEKTDALEPFHPDRIASRILGMGDVLSLIEDLQRNVDQDKAEKLAKKFKEKKGFDLEDFREQLGQMQNMGGMMGMLDKLPGMSQLPSDVKDKVDDKMFKQMEAIISSMTMKERQRPEIIKGSRKKRIAAGSGVQVQDVNRLLKQFTQMQKMMKKMQKGGMKGMMRNMQGMMGGGMGGGGGFNPFGR
;
A
#
# COMPACT_ATOMS: atom_id res chain seq x y z
N MET A 1 3.84 -5.95 -9.70
CA MET A 1 4.99 -5.04 -9.48
C MET A 1 6.07 -5.67 -8.60
N PHE A 2 5.84 -5.91 -7.30
CA PHE A 2 6.91 -6.33 -6.39
C PHE A 2 6.97 -7.83 -6.04
N GLU A 3 6.04 -8.65 -6.53
CA GLU A 3 5.89 -10.06 -6.13
C GLU A 3 7.16 -10.90 -6.33
N ASN A 4 7.90 -10.71 -7.43
CA ASN A 4 9.16 -11.42 -7.65
C ASN A 4 10.27 -11.02 -6.66
N LEU A 5 10.35 -9.74 -6.30
CA LEU A 5 11.28 -9.21 -5.31
C LEU A 5 10.89 -9.70 -3.91
N THR A 6 9.61 -9.61 -3.59
CA THR A 6 8.95 -10.16 -2.40
C THR A 6 9.25 -11.63 -2.21
N ASP A 7 9.03 -12.47 -3.23
CA ASP A 7 9.16 -13.93 -3.14
C ASP A 7 10.60 -14.34 -2.86
N ARG A 8 11.57 -13.66 -3.48
CA ARG A 8 12.99 -13.92 -3.24
C ARG A 8 13.42 -13.46 -1.87
N LEU A 9 13.10 -12.21 -1.50
CA LEU A 9 13.41 -11.70 -0.17
C LEU A 9 12.80 -12.60 0.91
N SER A 10 11.53 -12.99 0.76
CA SER A 10 10.84 -13.90 1.70
C SER A 10 11.53 -15.24 1.87
N LYS A 11 12.10 -15.82 0.80
CA LYS A 11 12.89 -17.06 0.86
C LYS A 11 14.23 -16.85 1.59
N THR A 12 14.94 -15.78 1.25
CA THR A 12 16.20 -15.40 1.89
C THR A 12 16.05 -15.21 3.40
N LEU A 13 14.97 -14.57 3.81
CA LEU A 13 14.71 -14.16 5.19
C LEU A 13 14.36 -15.33 6.11
N LYS A 14 13.81 -16.42 5.58
CA LYS A 14 13.57 -17.66 6.34
C LYS A 14 14.89 -18.30 6.81
N ASN A 15 15.98 -18.14 6.07
CA ASN A 15 17.27 -18.76 6.40
C ASN A 15 17.96 -18.14 7.64
N ILE A 16 17.59 -16.91 8.03
CA ILE A 16 18.16 -16.23 9.21
C ILE A 16 17.43 -16.62 10.52
N SER A 17 16.19 -17.14 10.44
CA SER A 17 15.26 -17.28 11.58
C SER A 17 15.68 -18.23 12.72
N GLY A 18 16.82 -18.92 12.62
CA GLY A 18 17.30 -19.90 13.61
C GLY A 18 18.54 -19.50 14.43
N LYS A 19 19.10 -18.29 14.25
CA LYS A 19 20.32 -17.85 14.97
C LYS A 19 19.97 -16.87 16.09
N GLY A 20 20.84 -16.64 17.08
CA GLY A 20 20.56 -15.75 18.22
C GLY A 20 21.05 -14.30 18.05
N ARG A 21 22.00 -14.06 17.13
CA ARG A 21 22.60 -12.75 16.86
C ARG A 21 22.97 -12.60 15.39
N LEU A 22 22.87 -11.38 14.87
CA LEU A 22 23.34 -11.02 13.53
C LEU A 22 24.85 -10.79 13.55
N THR A 23 25.60 -11.64 12.84
CA THR A 23 27.05 -11.52 12.62
C THR A 23 27.32 -11.35 11.13
N GLU A 24 28.48 -10.81 10.76
CA GLU A 24 28.86 -10.64 9.34
C GLU A 24 28.72 -11.93 8.54
N ASP A 25 29.22 -13.05 9.06
CA ASP A 25 29.17 -14.34 8.36
C ASP A 25 27.73 -14.84 8.14
N ASN A 26 26.85 -14.57 9.10
CA ASN A 26 25.46 -15.01 9.06
C ASN A 26 24.60 -14.20 8.09
N ILE A 27 24.91 -12.90 7.90
CA ILE A 27 24.13 -12.01 7.03
C ILE A 27 24.71 -11.92 5.61
N LYS A 28 25.95 -12.37 5.38
CA LYS A 28 26.65 -12.22 4.10
C LYS A 28 25.92 -12.87 2.92
N GLU A 29 25.42 -14.09 3.12
CA GLU A 29 24.66 -14.82 2.09
C GLU A 29 23.33 -14.12 1.79
N THR A 30 22.62 -13.71 2.85
CA THR A 30 21.37 -12.95 2.75
C THR A 30 21.56 -11.60 2.04
N LEU A 31 22.60 -10.85 2.37
CA LEU A 31 22.93 -9.59 1.68
C LEU A 31 23.25 -9.83 0.20
N ARG A 32 23.89 -10.95 -0.14
CA ARG A 32 24.13 -11.33 -1.54
C ARG A 32 22.82 -11.60 -2.27
N GLU A 33 21.88 -12.29 -1.64
CA GLU A 33 20.55 -12.54 -2.22
C GLU A 33 19.73 -11.26 -2.37
N VAL A 34 19.71 -10.39 -1.34
CA VAL A 34 19.09 -9.05 -1.41
C VAL A 34 19.67 -8.25 -2.57
N ARG A 35 21.00 -8.24 -2.72
CA ARG A 35 21.69 -7.58 -3.83
C ARG A 35 21.24 -8.12 -5.18
N MET A 36 21.17 -9.44 -5.34
CA MET A 36 20.72 -10.07 -6.58
C MET A 36 19.26 -9.73 -6.88
N ALA A 37 18.40 -9.73 -5.87
CA ALA A 37 16.98 -9.41 -6.04
C ALA A 37 16.77 -7.94 -6.47
N LEU A 38 17.54 -6.99 -5.90
CA LEU A 38 17.49 -5.59 -6.31
C LEU A 38 18.02 -5.37 -7.74
N LEU A 39 19.08 -6.09 -8.14
CA LEU A 39 19.59 -6.03 -9.52
C LEU A 39 18.62 -6.64 -10.52
N GLU A 40 18.00 -7.78 -10.16
CA GLU A 40 16.91 -8.36 -10.95
C GLU A 40 15.73 -7.40 -11.02
N ALA A 41 15.48 -6.58 -9.99
CA ALA A 41 14.47 -5.54 -10.01
C ALA A 41 14.87 -4.28 -10.83
N ASP A 42 15.94 -4.36 -11.62
CA ASP A 42 16.49 -3.27 -12.44
C ASP A 42 16.84 -2.01 -11.65
N VAL A 43 17.17 -2.15 -10.37
CA VAL A 43 17.76 -1.06 -9.57
C VAL A 43 19.17 -0.78 -10.09
N ALA A 44 19.53 0.50 -10.21
CA ALA A 44 20.85 0.89 -10.66
C ALA A 44 21.95 0.38 -9.72
N LEU A 45 22.99 -0.22 -10.31
CA LEU A 45 24.09 -0.87 -9.58
C LEU A 45 24.75 0.02 -8.50
N PRO A 46 25.00 1.33 -8.71
CA PRO A 46 25.54 2.20 -7.66
C PRO A 46 24.61 2.25 -6.43
N VAL A 47 23.30 2.33 -6.65
CA VAL A 47 22.28 2.38 -5.60
C VAL A 47 22.20 1.07 -4.85
N VAL A 48 22.26 -0.07 -5.56
CA VAL A 48 22.29 -1.38 -4.92
C VAL A 48 23.53 -1.55 -4.04
N ARG A 49 24.72 -1.14 -4.52
CA ARG A 49 25.96 -1.22 -3.74
C ARG A 49 25.87 -0.41 -2.46
N GLU A 50 25.40 0.83 -2.56
CA GLU A 50 25.28 1.70 -1.40
C GLU A 50 24.21 1.19 -0.41
N PHE A 51 23.05 0.77 -0.91
CA PHE A 51 21.99 0.19 -0.09
C PHE A 51 22.48 -1.03 0.70
N VAL A 52 23.13 -1.99 0.02
CA VAL A 52 23.64 -3.21 0.67
C VAL A 52 24.70 -2.90 1.72
N ASN A 53 25.56 -1.89 1.47
CA ASN A 53 26.56 -1.45 2.45
C ASN A 53 25.90 -0.84 3.69
N ARG A 54 24.90 0.03 3.53
CA ARG A 54 24.16 0.63 4.65
C ARG A 54 23.42 -0.43 5.48
N VAL A 55 22.76 -1.38 4.82
CA VAL A 55 22.10 -2.51 5.51
C VAL A 55 23.12 -3.34 6.27
N LYS A 56 24.30 -3.62 5.68
CA LYS A 56 25.37 -4.36 6.35
C LYS A 56 25.84 -3.64 7.62
N GLU A 57 26.16 -2.36 7.53
CA GLU A 57 26.62 -1.56 8.67
C GLU A 57 25.60 -1.53 9.81
N LYS A 58 24.32 -1.39 9.48
CA LYS A 58 23.24 -1.37 10.48
C LYS A 58 22.86 -2.75 11.02
N ALA A 59 23.10 -3.83 10.28
CA ALA A 59 22.74 -5.18 10.71
C ALA A 59 23.81 -5.83 11.60
N VAL A 60 25.09 -5.49 11.44
CA VAL A 60 26.18 -6.10 12.21
C VAL A 60 26.16 -5.60 13.65
N GLY A 61 26.14 -6.53 14.61
CA GLY A 61 26.31 -6.21 16.02
C GLY A 61 25.02 -5.82 16.76
N VAL A 62 23.90 -5.66 16.06
CA VAL A 62 22.57 -5.39 16.66
C VAL A 62 22.17 -6.53 17.60
N GLU A 63 21.86 -6.16 18.84
CA GLU A 63 21.21 -7.06 19.79
C GLU A 63 19.73 -7.16 19.43
N VAL A 64 19.28 -8.38 19.14
CA VAL A 64 17.89 -8.64 18.80
C VAL A 64 17.04 -8.41 20.05
N SER A 65 15.98 -7.61 19.94
CA SER A 65 15.03 -7.44 21.05
C SER A 65 14.49 -8.80 21.50
N LYS A 66 14.22 -8.98 22.80
CA LYS A 66 13.75 -10.26 23.36
C LYS A 66 12.45 -10.80 22.72
N SER A 67 11.72 -9.94 22.00
CA SER A 67 10.43 -10.25 21.37
C SER A 67 10.52 -10.57 19.87
N LEU A 68 11.68 -10.37 19.23
CA LEU A 68 11.84 -10.59 17.78
C LEU A 68 12.89 -11.66 17.49
N THR A 69 12.71 -12.35 16.37
CA THR A 69 13.77 -13.21 15.81
C THR A 69 14.76 -12.35 15.02
N PRO A 70 16.04 -12.75 14.88
CA PRO A 70 16.99 -11.98 14.07
C PRO A 70 16.58 -11.86 12.61
N GLY A 71 15.81 -12.80 12.07
CA GLY A 71 15.22 -12.67 10.74
C GLY A 71 14.28 -11.47 10.66
N GLN A 72 13.37 -11.33 11.63
CA GLN A 72 12.46 -10.17 11.71
C GLN A 72 13.20 -8.85 11.95
N GLU A 73 14.26 -8.86 12.78
CA GLU A 73 15.09 -7.66 12.99
C GLU A 73 15.80 -7.25 11.69
N PHE A 74 16.35 -8.21 10.95
CA PHE A 74 17.00 -7.94 9.67
C PHE A 74 16.01 -7.38 8.64
N ILE A 75 14.79 -7.90 8.58
CA ILE A 75 13.72 -7.37 7.72
C ILE A 75 13.42 -5.92 8.05
N LYS A 76 13.29 -5.62 9.33
CA LYS A 76 13.03 -4.26 9.81
C LYS A 76 14.14 -3.30 9.40
N ILE A 77 15.41 -3.74 9.47
CA ILE A 77 16.56 -2.95 9.00
C ILE A 77 16.47 -2.71 7.49
N VAL A 78 16.21 -3.76 6.70
CA VAL A 78 16.05 -3.64 5.24
C VAL A 78 14.90 -2.69 4.88
N GLN A 79 13.76 -2.78 5.56
CA GLN A 79 12.63 -1.88 5.36
C GLN A 79 12.99 -0.43 5.69
N ALA A 80 13.58 -0.19 6.86
CA ALA A 80 13.97 1.15 7.27
C ALA A 80 14.97 1.78 6.29
N GLU A 81 15.88 0.99 5.72
CA GLU A 81 16.75 1.45 4.65
C GLU A 81 16.00 1.70 3.34
N LEU A 82 15.04 0.86 2.96
CA LEU A 82 14.23 1.06 1.76
C LEU A 82 13.41 2.35 1.87
N GLU A 83 12.79 2.57 3.02
CA GLU A 83 12.08 3.81 3.34
C GLU A 83 13.04 5.00 3.32
N GLY A 84 14.19 4.91 3.98
CA GLY A 84 15.19 5.98 3.97
C GLY A 84 15.69 6.36 2.58
N VAL A 85 15.87 5.38 1.68
CA VAL A 85 16.27 5.65 0.28
C VAL A 85 15.12 6.23 -0.54
N MET A 86 13.87 5.81 -0.30
CA MET A 86 12.69 6.32 -1.03
C MET A 86 12.18 7.66 -0.49
N GLY A 87 12.49 8.01 0.77
CA GLY A 87 12.05 9.21 1.47
C GLY A 87 11.31 8.87 2.76
N GLU A 88 11.43 9.73 3.78
CA GLU A 88 10.84 9.47 5.10
C GLU A 88 9.33 9.72 5.17
N SER A 89 8.79 10.58 4.29
CA SER A 89 7.36 10.87 4.25
C SER A 89 6.91 11.31 2.85
N ASN A 90 5.60 11.25 2.62
CA ASN A 90 5.00 11.76 1.41
C ASN A 90 5.07 13.30 1.39
N GLU A 91 5.82 13.86 0.44
CA GLU A 91 5.86 15.29 0.19
C GLU A 91 4.76 15.69 -0.82
N ALA A 92 3.76 16.43 -0.34
CA ALA A 92 2.70 16.95 -1.18
C ALA A 92 3.22 17.98 -2.21
N LEU A 93 2.37 18.35 -3.16
CA LEU A 93 2.66 19.48 -4.05
C LEU A 93 2.69 20.78 -3.26
N ASN A 94 3.75 21.55 -3.45
CA ASN A 94 3.89 22.88 -2.93
C ASN A 94 3.10 23.85 -3.83
N LEU A 95 1.81 23.97 -3.54
CA LEU A 95 0.92 24.95 -4.16
C LEU A 95 0.87 26.26 -3.37
N ALA A 96 1.72 26.43 -2.35
CA ALA A 96 1.80 27.63 -1.53
C ALA A 96 2.59 28.72 -2.27
N ALA A 97 1.96 29.27 -3.31
CA ALA A 97 2.48 30.37 -4.11
C ALA A 97 1.38 31.37 -4.42
N GLN A 98 1.76 32.55 -4.90
CA GLN A 98 0.79 33.50 -5.45
C GLN A 98 0.12 32.87 -6.68
N PRO A 99 -1.22 32.77 -6.72
CA PRO A 99 -1.91 32.21 -7.87
C PRO A 99 -1.59 32.96 -9.18
N PRO A 100 -1.40 32.26 -10.30
CA PRO A 100 -1.44 30.80 -10.45
C PRO A 100 -0.13 30.12 -9.99
N ALA A 101 -0.25 29.00 -9.29
CA ALA A 101 0.87 28.08 -9.08
C ALA A 101 1.22 27.41 -10.43
N VAL A 102 2.41 27.69 -10.95
CA VAL A 102 2.89 27.15 -12.25
C VAL A 102 3.67 25.86 -12.03
N LEU A 103 3.18 24.77 -12.61
CA LEU A 103 3.80 23.45 -12.59
C LEU A 103 4.37 23.14 -13.97
N LEU A 104 5.64 22.76 -14.05
CA LEU A 104 6.31 22.35 -15.29
C LEU A 104 6.53 20.84 -15.30
N MET A 105 6.10 20.18 -16.38
CA MET A 105 6.24 18.73 -16.54
C MET A 105 7.41 18.42 -17.48
N ALA A 106 8.47 17.82 -16.96
CA ALA A 106 9.67 17.46 -17.73
C ALA A 106 9.92 15.95 -17.74
N GLY A 107 10.68 15.46 -18.71
CA GLY A 107 11.09 14.05 -18.77
C GLY A 107 11.15 13.46 -20.18
N LEU A 108 11.55 12.19 -20.26
CA LEU A 108 11.77 11.48 -21.52
C LEU A 108 10.52 11.38 -22.39
N GLN A 109 10.75 11.17 -23.69
CA GLN A 109 9.70 10.79 -24.62
C GLN A 109 9.04 9.48 -24.17
N GLY A 110 7.70 9.42 -24.24
CA GLY A 110 6.96 8.20 -23.87
C GLY A 110 6.86 7.90 -22.37
N ALA A 111 7.44 8.75 -21.50
CA ALA A 111 7.36 8.59 -20.04
C ALA A 111 5.95 8.85 -19.46
N GLY A 112 5.01 9.37 -20.26
CA GLY A 112 3.64 9.62 -19.82
C GLY A 112 3.38 11.03 -19.25
N LYS A 113 4.11 12.06 -19.69
CA LYS A 113 3.94 13.46 -19.26
C LYS A 113 2.51 13.98 -19.49
N THR A 114 2.03 13.98 -20.74
CA THR A 114 0.68 14.44 -21.10
C THR A 114 -0.41 13.70 -20.33
N THR A 115 -0.29 12.38 -20.17
CA THR A 115 -1.24 11.59 -19.37
C THR A 115 -1.19 11.96 -17.89
N SER A 116 0.02 12.20 -17.35
CA SER A 116 0.21 12.65 -15.96
C SER A 116 -0.38 14.03 -15.72
N VAL A 117 -0.30 14.94 -16.71
CA VAL A 117 -0.95 16.26 -16.67
C VAL A 117 -2.45 16.11 -16.49
N GLY A 118 -3.12 15.29 -17.31
CA GLY A 118 -4.56 15.09 -17.20
C GLY A 118 -4.99 14.48 -15.86
N LYS A 119 -4.27 13.44 -15.41
CA LYS A 119 -4.53 12.82 -14.10
C LYS A 119 -4.34 13.79 -12.94
N LEU A 120 -3.24 14.55 -12.96
CA LEU A 120 -2.94 15.52 -11.92
C LEU A 120 -3.98 16.65 -11.90
N SER A 121 -4.39 17.12 -13.08
CA SER A 121 -5.44 18.15 -13.23
C SER A 121 -6.76 17.67 -12.64
N LYS A 122 -7.15 16.42 -12.92
CA LYS A 122 -8.36 15.82 -12.34
C LYS A 122 -8.28 15.73 -10.82
N LEU A 123 -7.15 15.25 -10.28
CA LEU A 123 -6.92 15.14 -8.85
C LEU A 123 -7.01 16.51 -8.15
N LEU A 124 -6.35 17.55 -8.69
CA LEU A 124 -6.39 18.91 -8.13
C LEU A 124 -7.79 19.54 -8.19
N LYS A 125 -8.53 19.30 -9.28
CA LYS A 125 -9.91 19.77 -9.44
C LYS A 125 -10.88 19.07 -8.48
N GLU A 126 -10.84 17.74 -8.42
CA GLU A 126 -11.82 16.95 -7.69
C GLU A 126 -11.56 16.93 -6.18
N ARG A 127 -10.30 16.72 -5.78
CA ARG A 127 -9.90 16.59 -4.37
C ARG A 127 -9.60 17.93 -3.74
N ASP A 128 -8.78 18.74 -4.40
CA ASP A 128 -8.23 19.98 -3.83
C ASP A 128 -9.05 21.23 -4.22
N LYS A 129 -10.13 21.02 -5.01
CA LYS A 129 -11.11 22.04 -5.46
C LYS A 129 -10.46 23.26 -6.12
N LYS A 130 -9.37 23.04 -6.85
CA LYS A 130 -8.63 24.09 -7.57
C LYS A 130 -9.18 24.32 -8.97
N LYS A 131 -9.16 25.57 -9.42
CA LYS A 131 -9.39 25.95 -10.81
C LYS A 131 -8.10 25.77 -11.60
N VAL A 132 -8.06 24.73 -12.43
CA VAL A 132 -6.85 24.30 -13.16
C VAL A 132 -6.93 24.74 -14.62
N LEU A 133 -5.83 25.28 -15.14
CA LEU A 133 -5.58 25.50 -16.56
C LEU A 133 -4.44 24.60 -17.01
N VAL A 134 -4.56 23.98 -18.18
CA VAL A 134 -3.46 23.21 -18.79
C VAL A 134 -3.07 23.80 -20.14
N VAL A 135 -1.78 23.68 -20.48
CA VAL A 135 -1.25 24.11 -21.78
C VAL A 135 -0.23 23.10 -22.29
N SER A 136 -0.25 22.86 -23.61
CA SER A 136 0.79 22.06 -24.27
C SER A 136 1.83 22.99 -24.90
N ALA A 137 3.07 22.85 -24.44
CA ALA A 137 4.26 23.42 -25.02
C ALA A 137 5.04 22.40 -25.87
N ASP A 138 4.45 21.22 -26.14
CA ASP A 138 4.99 20.21 -27.06
C ASP A 138 4.55 20.52 -28.49
N VAL A 139 5.32 21.39 -29.15
CA VAL A 139 5.09 21.79 -30.55
C VAL A 139 5.73 20.84 -31.57
N TYR A 140 6.56 19.90 -31.10
CA TYR A 140 7.34 19.00 -31.95
C TYR A 140 6.60 17.71 -32.25
N ARG A 141 5.85 17.17 -31.28
CA ARG A 141 5.16 15.90 -31.44
C ARG A 141 3.82 16.07 -32.17
N PRO A 142 3.57 15.31 -33.26
CA PRO A 142 2.29 15.36 -33.96
C PRO A 142 1.10 15.11 -33.02
N ALA A 143 0.10 15.99 -33.11
CA ALA A 143 -1.12 15.94 -32.33
C ALA A 143 -0.96 15.97 -30.80
N ALA A 144 0.21 16.33 -30.24
CA ALA A 144 0.37 16.42 -28.78
C ALA A 144 -0.54 17.50 -28.15
N ILE A 145 -0.64 18.66 -28.81
CA ILE A 145 -1.57 19.73 -28.44
C ILE A 145 -3.01 19.20 -28.43
N LYS A 146 -3.43 18.52 -29.50
CA LYS A 146 -4.79 17.97 -29.62
C LYS A 146 -5.07 16.83 -28.63
N GLN A 147 -4.05 16.04 -28.30
CA GLN A 147 -4.11 14.99 -27.29
C GLN A 147 -4.43 15.61 -25.93
N LEU A 148 -3.71 16.66 -25.53
CA LEU A 148 -3.95 17.33 -24.25
C LEU A 148 -5.31 18.06 -24.24
N GLU A 149 -5.70 18.70 -25.34
CA GLU A 149 -7.01 19.36 -25.47
C GLU A 149 -8.16 18.36 -25.26
N THR A 150 -8.11 17.22 -25.92
CA THR A 150 -9.12 16.15 -25.76
C THR A 150 -9.16 15.66 -24.32
N LEU A 151 -7.98 15.38 -23.74
CA LEU A 151 -7.88 14.91 -22.36
C LEU A 151 -8.43 15.92 -21.35
N ALA A 152 -8.16 17.22 -21.56
CA ALA A 152 -8.67 18.30 -20.73
C ALA A 152 -10.20 18.42 -20.82
N SER A 153 -10.75 18.32 -22.02
CA SER A 153 -12.20 18.29 -22.26
C SER A 153 -12.87 17.13 -21.54
N ASP A 154 -12.31 15.92 -21.63
CA ASP A 154 -12.87 14.71 -21.02
C ASP A 154 -12.96 14.79 -19.49
N ILE A 155 -12.00 15.47 -18.84
CA ILE A 155 -11.99 15.69 -17.38
C ILE A 155 -12.63 17.03 -16.97
N GLY A 156 -13.10 17.82 -17.95
CA GLY A 156 -13.69 19.15 -17.77
C GLY A 156 -12.72 20.17 -17.15
N VAL A 157 -11.45 20.13 -17.53
CA VAL A 157 -10.43 21.12 -17.12
C VAL A 157 -10.20 22.08 -18.29
N ASP A 158 -9.96 23.35 -17.99
CA ASP A 158 -9.75 24.35 -19.03
C ASP A 158 -8.40 24.15 -19.73
N PHE A 159 -8.40 24.30 -21.05
CA PHE A 159 -7.21 24.19 -21.90
C PHE A 159 -6.88 25.53 -22.54
N PHE A 160 -5.60 25.93 -22.52
CA PHE A 160 -5.11 27.09 -23.25
C PHE A 160 -4.71 26.68 -24.68
N PRO A 161 -5.31 27.29 -25.72
CA PRO A 161 -5.01 26.94 -27.10
C PRO A 161 -3.57 27.34 -27.48
N SER A 162 -2.84 26.41 -28.09
CA SER A 162 -1.52 26.63 -28.68
C SER A 162 -1.44 26.02 -30.08
N SER A 163 -0.45 26.43 -30.87
CA SER A 163 -0.23 25.95 -32.25
C SER A 163 1.23 25.51 -32.47
N PRO A 164 1.49 24.52 -33.35
CA PRO A 164 2.85 24.02 -33.59
C PRO A 164 3.84 25.06 -34.18
N ASP A 165 3.32 26.12 -34.79
CA ASP A 165 4.08 27.24 -35.37
C ASP A 165 4.53 28.29 -34.33
N GLN A 166 4.08 28.18 -33.08
CA GLN A 166 4.48 29.07 -32.00
C GLN A 166 5.70 28.52 -31.25
N LYS A 167 6.47 29.41 -30.62
CA LYS A 167 7.57 28.99 -29.74
C LYS A 167 7.03 28.52 -28.37
N PRO A 168 7.58 27.46 -27.77
CA PRO A 168 7.16 26.98 -26.45
C PRO A 168 7.17 28.05 -25.35
N LEU A 169 8.16 28.94 -25.39
CA LEU A 169 8.29 30.06 -24.47
C LEU A 169 7.12 31.06 -24.59
N ASP A 170 6.74 31.41 -25.81
CA ASP A 170 5.66 32.36 -26.08
C ASP A 170 4.30 31.77 -25.66
N ILE A 171 4.10 30.47 -25.92
CA ILE A 171 2.92 29.72 -25.48
C ILE A 171 2.79 29.77 -23.95
N ALA A 172 3.87 29.45 -23.23
CA ALA A 172 3.83 29.38 -21.77
C ALA A 172 3.59 30.75 -21.13
N ASN A 173 4.22 31.80 -21.64
CA ASN A 173 3.98 33.18 -21.17
C ASN A 173 2.54 33.63 -21.41
N ALA A 174 2.00 33.37 -22.60
CA ALA A 174 0.61 33.71 -22.92
C ALA A 174 -0.39 32.93 -22.03
N ALA A 175 -0.10 31.67 -21.72
CA ALA A 175 -0.90 30.86 -20.81
C ALA A 175 -0.85 31.39 -19.36
N ILE A 176 0.31 31.83 -18.87
CA ILE A 176 0.45 32.45 -17.55
C ILE A 176 -0.36 33.74 -17.46
N ASP A 177 -0.29 34.60 -18.47
CA ASP A 177 -1.06 35.85 -18.50
C ASP A 177 -2.57 35.60 -18.54
N HIS A 178 -3.01 34.60 -19.31
CA HIS A 178 -4.41 34.18 -19.32
C HIS A 178 -4.85 33.61 -17.97
N ALA A 179 -4.00 32.77 -17.36
CA ALA A 179 -4.23 32.18 -16.05
C ALA A 179 -4.44 33.27 -14.98
N LYS A 180 -3.58 34.30 -14.97
CA LYS A 180 -3.70 35.47 -14.08
C LYS A 180 -4.98 36.26 -14.33
N LYS A 181 -5.29 36.60 -15.59
CA LYS A 181 -6.48 37.40 -15.96
C LYS A 181 -7.80 36.71 -15.62
N LYS A 182 -7.84 35.38 -15.71
CA LYS A 182 -9.02 34.56 -15.43
C LYS A 182 -9.02 33.93 -14.02
N PHE A 183 -8.09 34.33 -13.16
CA PHE A 183 -7.98 33.90 -11.76
C PHE A 183 -7.95 32.38 -11.61
N TYR A 184 -7.09 31.70 -12.35
CA TYR A 184 -6.80 30.28 -12.13
C TYR A 184 -5.89 30.09 -10.93
N ASP A 185 -6.09 28.99 -10.21
CA ASP A 185 -5.26 28.64 -9.06
C ASP A 185 -3.97 27.94 -9.48
N VAL A 186 -4.05 27.09 -10.51
CA VAL A 186 -2.95 26.23 -10.94
C VAL A 186 -2.87 26.24 -12.47
N LEU A 187 -1.65 26.40 -12.99
CA LEU A 187 -1.32 26.22 -14.40
C LEU A 187 -0.36 25.03 -14.52
N ILE A 188 -0.68 24.05 -15.36
CA ILE A 188 0.22 22.92 -15.66
C ILE A 188 0.69 23.03 -17.12
N VAL A 189 2.00 23.08 -17.29
CA VAL A 189 2.68 23.18 -18.59
C VAL A 189 3.24 21.81 -18.98
N ASP A 190 2.67 21.19 -20.00
CA ASP A 190 3.15 19.93 -20.59
C ASP A 190 4.22 20.23 -21.65
N THR A 191 5.47 19.81 -21.42
CA THR A 191 6.56 20.03 -22.38
C THR A 191 6.79 18.81 -23.28
N ALA A 192 7.49 19.02 -24.39
CA ALA A 192 7.98 17.94 -25.22
C ALA A 192 8.87 16.95 -24.45
N GLY A 193 8.88 15.70 -24.92
CA GLY A 193 9.88 14.73 -24.50
C GLY A 193 11.24 15.04 -25.07
N ARG A 194 12.27 14.99 -24.22
CA ARG A 194 13.65 15.33 -24.59
C ARG A 194 14.55 14.18 -24.19
N LEU A 195 15.51 13.83 -25.04
CA LEU A 195 16.56 12.89 -24.68
C LEU A 195 17.58 13.63 -23.83
N ALA A 196 18.08 12.99 -22.78
CA ALA A 196 19.06 13.57 -21.86
C ALA A 196 20.38 14.00 -22.56
N ILE A 197 20.67 13.44 -23.74
CA ILE A 197 21.89 13.70 -24.53
C ILE A 197 21.70 14.83 -25.55
N ASP A 198 20.48 15.33 -25.74
CA ASP A 198 20.19 16.39 -26.71
C ASP A 198 20.40 17.76 -26.06
N GLU A 199 21.59 18.34 -26.24
CA GLU A 199 21.98 19.60 -25.60
C GLU A 199 21.12 20.79 -26.05
N GLU A 200 20.69 20.82 -27.32
CA GLU A 200 19.86 21.90 -27.86
C GLU A 200 18.47 21.88 -27.21
N MET A 201 17.84 20.69 -27.17
CA MET A 201 16.60 20.53 -26.44
C MET A 201 16.80 20.75 -24.94
N MET A 202 17.87 20.30 -24.30
CA MET A 202 18.06 20.57 -22.88
C MET A 202 18.27 22.07 -22.58
N GLY A 203 18.87 22.83 -23.51
CA GLY A 203 18.97 24.29 -23.45
C GLY A 203 17.61 24.98 -23.48
N GLU A 204 16.77 24.63 -24.46
CA GLU A 204 15.46 25.28 -24.62
C GLU A 204 14.54 25.06 -23.40
N ILE A 205 14.56 23.89 -22.75
CA ILE A 205 13.75 23.67 -21.53
C ILE A 205 14.29 24.46 -20.34
N LYS A 206 15.60 24.69 -20.28
CA LYS A 206 16.23 25.53 -19.27
C LYS A 206 15.85 27.00 -19.44
N ASP A 207 15.80 27.47 -20.69
CA ASP A 207 15.33 28.82 -21.02
C ASP A 207 13.85 28.98 -20.68
N LEU A 208 13.03 28.00 -21.05
CA LEU A 208 11.61 27.95 -20.71
C LEU A 208 11.41 27.99 -19.19
N HIS A 209 12.09 27.13 -18.44
CA HIS A 209 12.02 27.07 -16.98
C HIS A 209 12.43 28.41 -16.35
N SER A 210 13.53 29.01 -16.80
CA SER A 210 14.05 30.27 -16.27
C SER A 210 13.08 31.42 -16.50
N ALA A 211 12.39 31.44 -17.63
CA ALA A 211 11.44 32.49 -17.97
C ALA A 211 10.11 32.37 -17.21
N ILE A 212 9.58 31.16 -17.05
CA ILE A 212 8.27 30.95 -16.40
C ILE A 212 8.36 30.83 -14.88
N ASN A 213 9.56 30.59 -14.34
CA ASN A 213 9.86 30.44 -12.92
C ASN A 213 8.83 29.56 -12.18
N PRO A 214 8.73 28.26 -12.54
CA PRO A 214 7.70 27.39 -12.01
C PRO A 214 7.94 27.12 -10.51
N VAL A 215 6.85 26.95 -9.76
CA VAL A 215 6.92 26.64 -8.32
C VAL A 215 7.23 25.15 -8.10
N GLU A 216 6.90 24.33 -9.10
CA GLU A 216 7.14 22.90 -9.12
C GLU A 216 7.61 22.49 -10.52
N THR A 217 8.74 21.81 -10.58
CA THR A 217 9.26 21.16 -11.79
C THR A 217 9.26 19.65 -11.54
N LEU A 218 8.25 18.99 -12.11
CA LEU A 218 7.98 17.57 -11.92
C LEU A 218 8.63 16.75 -13.03
N PHE A 219 9.56 15.89 -12.64
CA PHE A 219 10.20 14.94 -13.53
C PHE A 219 9.37 13.67 -13.64
N VAL A 220 8.89 13.37 -14.84
CA VAL A 220 8.09 12.18 -15.13
C VAL A 220 8.98 11.08 -15.67
N VAL A 221 8.97 9.94 -15.00
CA VAL A 221 9.80 8.78 -15.34
C VAL A 221 8.96 7.51 -15.37
N ASP A 222 9.20 6.67 -16.36
CA ASP A 222 8.53 5.39 -16.51
C ASP A 222 9.18 4.36 -15.57
N ALA A 223 8.38 3.68 -14.76
CA ALA A 223 8.85 2.66 -13.82
C ALA A 223 9.50 1.44 -14.50
N MET A 224 9.24 1.23 -15.81
CA MET A 224 9.91 0.22 -16.63
C MET A 224 11.31 0.66 -17.07
N THR A 225 11.63 1.95 -16.98
CA THR A 225 12.98 2.44 -17.28
C THR A 225 13.88 1.99 -16.14
N GLY A 226 14.62 0.91 -16.37
CA GLY A 226 15.50 0.29 -15.38
C GLY A 226 16.71 1.16 -15.04
N GLN A 227 17.92 0.64 -15.33
CA GLN A 227 19.16 1.34 -15.00
C GLN A 227 19.32 2.70 -15.71
N ASP A 228 18.73 2.88 -16.89
CA ASP A 228 18.79 4.16 -17.63
C ASP A 228 18.00 5.30 -16.97
N ALA A 229 17.08 4.99 -16.06
CA ALA A 229 16.38 6.01 -15.30
C ALA A 229 17.35 6.80 -14.42
N ALA A 230 18.43 6.16 -13.95
CA ALA A 230 19.49 6.80 -13.18
C ALA A 230 20.21 7.90 -13.96
N ASN A 231 20.72 7.55 -15.16
CA ASN A 231 21.46 8.47 -16.01
C ASN A 231 20.58 9.63 -16.48
N THR A 232 19.35 9.30 -16.87
CA THR A 232 18.37 10.28 -17.30
C THR A 232 18.02 11.24 -16.17
N ALA A 233 17.69 10.71 -14.99
CA ALA A 233 17.30 11.54 -13.86
C ALA A 233 18.45 12.45 -13.40
N LYS A 234 19.70 11.97 -13.48
CA LYS A 234 20.88 12.80 -13.26
C LYS A 234 20.96 13.95 -14.26
N ALA A 235 20.88 13.68 -15.56
CA ALA A 235 20.99 14.72 -16.59
C ALA A 235 19.88 15.79 -16.46
N PHE A 236 18.64 15.37 -16.18
CA PHE A 236 17.54 16.32 -15.93
C PHE A 236 17.70 17.06 -14.60
N GLY A 237 18.21 16.41 -13.55
CA GLY A 237 18.48 17.04 -12.26
C GLY A 237 19.63 18.05 -12.30
N ASP A 238 20.63 17.82 -13.16
CA ASP A 238 21.75 18.73 -13.38
C ASP A 238 21.33 19.94 -14.25
N ALA A 239 20.42 19.73 -15.21
CA ALA A 239 19.98 20.78 -16.14
C ALA A 239 18.83 21.65 -15.59
N LEU A 240 17.91 21.06 -14.82
CA LEU A 240 16.72 21.71 -14.30
C LEU A 240 16.63 21.54 -12.78
N PRO A 241 16.21 22.58 -12.03
CA PRO A 241 15.99 22.45 -10.59
C PRO A 241 14.68 21.69 -10.34
N LEU A 242 14.76 20.36 -10.38
CA LEU A 242 13.64 19.47 -10.12
C LEU A 242 13.15 19.64 -8.67
N THR A 243 11.84 19.62 -8.47
CA THR A 243 11.20 19.73 -7.15
C THR A 243 10.49 18.44 -6.74
N GLY A 244 10.16 17.58 -7.70
CA GLY A 244 9.53 16.29 -7.44
C GLY A 244 9.54 15.36 -8.64
N VAL A 245 9.16 14.11 -8.40
CA VAL A 245 9.13 13.03 -9.39
C VAL A 245 7.74 12.40 -9.45
N ILE A 246 7.30 12.06 -10.66
CA ILE A 246 6.12 11.20 -10.89
C ILE A 246 6.61 9.93 -11.56
N LEU A 247 6.35 8.78 -10.93
CA LEU A 247 6.60 7.47 -11.52
C LEU A 247 5.35 6.99 -12.24
N THR A 248 5.46 6.62 -13.51
CA THR A 248 4.34 6.13 -14.32
C THR A 248 4.45 4.64 -14.62
N LYS A 249 3.38 4.05 -15.16
CA LYS A 249 3.30 2.63 -15.58
C LYS A 249 3.66 1.64 -14.46
N VAL A 250 3.27 1.99 -13.25
CA VAL A 250 3.53 1.21 -12.02
C VAL A 250 2.69 -0.08 -12.01
N ASP A 251 1.62 -0.12 -12.79
CA ASP A 251 0.71 -1.24 -13.01
C ASP A 251 1.26 -2.35 -13.91
N GLY A 252 2.29 -2.07 -14.71
CA GLY A 252 2.95 -3.09 -15.53
C GLY A 252 3.83 -4.05 -14.73
N ASP A 253 4.55 -4.93 -15.44
CA ASP A 253 5.60 -5.80 -14.86
C ASP A 253 6.88 -5.02 -14.48
N ALA A 254 6.72 -3.72 -14.20
CA ALA A 254 7.78 -2.88 -13.69
C ALA A 254 8.22 -3.44 -12.33
N ARG A 255 9.53 -3.55 -12.12
CA ARG A 255 10.09 -4.18 -10.92
C ARG A 255 10.35 -3.18 -9.77
N GLY A 256 9.98 -1.91 -9.98
CA GLY A 256 10.00 -0.83 -9.00
C GLY A 256 11.39 -0.31 -8.61
N GLY A 257 12.46 -0.86 -9.20
CA GLY A 257 13.82 -0.39 -8.96
C GLY A 257 14.13 1.00 -9.50
N ALA A 258 13.34 1.48 -10.48
CA ALA A 258 13.41 2.84 -10.98
C ALA A 258 13.15 3.88 -9.88
N ALA A 259 12.22 3.61 -8.96
CA ALA A 259 11.86 4.51 -7.87
C ALA A 259 13.05 4.80 -6.94
N LEU A 260 13.68 3.72 -6.47
CA LEU A 260 14.88 3.77 -5.63
C LEU A 260 16.02 4.50 -6.36
N SER A 261 16.21 4.19 -7.65
CA SER A 261 17.29 4.75 -8.45
C SER A 261 17.15 6.25 -8.65
N VAL A 262 15.96 6.71 -9.05
CA VAL A 262 15.71 8.12 -9.35
C VAL A 262 15.77 8.98 -8.09
N ARG A 263 15.16 8.55 -6.99
CA ARG A 263 15.21 9.30 -5.71
C ARG A 263 16.63 9.41 -5.19
N HIS A 264 17.38 8.31 -5.20
CA HIS A 264 18.75 8.30 -4.71
C HIS A 264 19.66 9.26 -5.50
N ILE A 265 19.49 9.33 -6.81
CA ILE A 265 20.36 10.13 -7.69
C ILE A 265 19.95 11.60 -7.71
N THR A 266 18.65 11.89 -7.80
CA THR A 266 18.17 13.27 -7.87
C THR A 266 18.08 13.93 -6.50
N GLY A 267 17.96 13.14 -5.43
CA GLY A 267 17.61 13.61 -4.10
C GLY A 267 16.19 14.20 -4.01
N LYS A 268 15.37 14.13 -5.08
CA LYS A 268 14.05 14.78 -5.14
C LYS A 268 12.90 13.83 -4.82
N PRO A 269 11.86 14.31 -4.11
CA PRO A 269 10.81 13.44 -3.59
C PRO A 269 9.97 12.89 -4.73
N ILE A 270 9.60 11.62 -4.61
CA ILE A 270 8.55 11.06 -5.47
C ILE A 270 7.22 11.51 -4.87
N LYS A 271 6.41 12.23 -5.65
CA LYS A 271 5.13 12.80 -5.18
C LYS A 271 3.94 11.90 -5.55
N PHE A 272 3.99 11.29 -6.74
CA PHE A 272 2.88 10.48 -7.26
C PHE A 272 3.33 9.23 -8.01
N LEU A 273 2.41 8.25 -8.04
CA LEU A 273 2.46 7.01 -8.79
C LEU A 273 1.30 6.96 -9.80
N GLY A 274 1.62 6.78 -11.07
CA GLY A 274 0.66 6.46 -12.12
C GLY A 274 0.44 4.95 -12.19
N VAL A 275 -0.68 4.49 -11.64
CA VAL A 275 -1.02 3.06 -11.44
C VAL A 275 -1.98 2.50 -12.49
N GLY A 276 -1.96 3.05 -13.70
CA GLY A 276 -2.88 2.64 -14.77
C GLY A 276 -2.99 3.68 -15.88
N GLU A 277 -3.75 3.39 -16.93
CA GLU A 277 -3.94 4.31 -18.05
C GLU A 277 -5.07 5.31 -17.82
N LYS A 278 -6.05 4.97 -16.97
CA LYS A 278 -7.24 5.78 -16.72
C LYS A 278 -6.92 7.11 -16.02
N THR A 279 -7.79 8.10 -16.19
CA THR A 279 -7.59 9.46 -15.65
C THR A 279 -7.63 9.55 -14.13
N ASP A 280 -8.19 8.56 -13.44
CA ASP A 280 -8.22 8.41 -11.99
C ASP A 280 -7.05 7.58 -11.43
N ALA A 281 -6.21 7.00 -12.29
CA ALA A 281 -5.10 6.14 -11.89
C ALA A 281 -3.83 6.95 -11.53
N LEU A 282 -3.95 7.87 -10.57
CA LEU A 282 -2.85 8.62 -9.98
C LEU A 282 -2.99 8.60 -8.45
N GLU A 283 -2.00 8.01 -7.79
CA GLU A 283 -1.98 7.85 -6.34
C GLU A 283 -0.83 8.67 -5.74
N PRO A 284 -0.99 9.23 -4.53
CA PRO A 284 0.13 9.81 -3.79
C PRO A 284 1.18 8.75 -3.46
N PHE A 285 2.46 9.13 -3.51
CA PHE A 285 3.55 8.21 -3.18
C PHE A 285 3.72 8.09 -1.66
N HIS A 286 3.71 6.87 -1.15
CA HIS A 286 3.88 6.56 0.26
C HIS A 286 5.06 5.58 0.43
N PRO A 287 6.25 6.06 0.85
CA PRO A 287 7.47 5.25 0.94
C PRO A 287 7.29 3.98 1.80
N ASP A 288 6.60 4.11 2.94
CA ASP A 288 6.24 3.05 3.87
C ASP A 288 5.43 1.93 3.20
N ARG A 289 4.41 2.31 2.43
CA ARG A 289 3.55 1.36 1.71
C ARG A 289 4.32 0.65 0.60
N ILE A 290 5.20 1.37 -0.08
CA ILE A 290 6.01 0.80 -1.18
C ILE A 290 7.08 -0.13 -0.63
N ALA A 291 7.79 0.23 0.44
CA ALA A 291 8.74 -0.64 1.11
C ALA A 291 8.07 -1.92 1.64
N SER A 292 6.90 -1.79 2.27
CA SER A 292 6.10 -2.93 2.75
C SER A 292 5.66 -3.84 1.62
N ARG A 293 5.29 -3.28 0.46
CA ARG A 293 4.89 -4.03 -0.74
C ARG A 293 6.09 -4.71 -1.42
N ILE A 294 7.27 -4.08 -1.41
CA ILE A 294 8.56 -4.65 -1.87
C ILE A 294 8.95 -5.89 -1.09
N LEU A 295 8.74 -5.85 0.22
CA LEU A 295 9.11 -6.95 1.11
C LEU A 295 8.03 -8.04 1.17
N GLY A 296 6.84 -7.78 0.62
CA GLY A 296 5.70 -8.71 0.68
C GLY A 296 5.07 -8.84 2.06
N MET A 297 5.31 -7.86 2.92
CA MET A 297 5.08 -7.95 4.36
C MET A 297 4.14 -6.88 4.90
N GLY A 298 3.24 -6.35 4.07
CA GLY A 298 2.18 -5.44 4.52
C GLY A 298 1.42 -5.97 5.76
N ASP A 299 1.26 -7.29 5.85
CA ASP A 299 0.59 -7.96 6.97
C ASP A 299 1.51 -8.38 8.13
N VAL A 300 2.78 -8.74 7.87
CA VAL A 300 3.70 -9.20 8.94
C VAL A 300 4.16 -8.04 9.82
N LEU A 301 4.26 -6.83 9.25
CA LEU A 301 4.61 -5.63 10.00
C LEU A 301 3.43 -5.09 10.79
N SER A 302 2.21 -5.12 10.24
CA SER A 302 1.01 -4.91 11.05
C SER A 302 0.97 -5.87 12.23
N LEU A 303 1.39 -7.13 12.05
CA LEU A 303 1.55 -8.10 13.13
C LEU A 303 2.68 -7.76 14.11
N ILE A 304 3.82 -7.23 13.69
CA ILE A 304 4.91 -6.81 14.59
C ILE A 304 4.54 -5.54 15.35
N GLU A 305 3.93 -4.56 14.69
CA GLU A 305 3.35 -3.38 15.30
C GLU A 305 2.21 -3.74 16.24
N ASP A 306 1.33 -4.67 15.85
CA ASP A 306 0.26 -5.19 16.71
C ASP A 306 0.86 -6.01 17.85
N LEU A 307 1.95 -6.76 17.69
CA LEU A 307 2.63 -7.45 18.79
C LEU A 307 3.26 -6.44 19.77
N GLN A 308 3.75 -5.29 19.28
CA GLN A 308 4.23 -4.18 20.10
C GLN A 308 3.06 -3.39 20.74
N ARG A 309 1.93 -3.23 20.05
CA ARG A 309 0.71 -2.55 20.52
C ARG A 309 -0.20 -3.45 21.37
N ASN A 310 -0.09 -4.77 21.29
CA ASN A 310 -0.84 -5.75 22.10
C ASN A 310 -0.38 -5.79 23.58
N VAL A 311 0.40 -4.79 23.98
CA VAL A 311 0.65 -4.41 25.38
C VAL A 311 -0.31 -3.28 25.82
N ASP A 312 -1.33 -2.92 25.05
CA ASP A 312 -2.42 -2.04 25.50
C ASP A 312 -3.45 -2.81 26.35
N GLN A 313 -3.16 -2.93 27.66
CA GLN A 313 -4.06 -3.52 28.66
C GLN A 313 -5.43 -2.80 28.74
N ASP A 314 -5.52 -1.53 28.34
CA ASP A 314 -6.69 -0.67 28.53
C ASP A 314 -7.90 -1.02 27.65
N LYS A 315 -7.69 -1.52 26.43
CA LYS A 315 -8.79 -1.93 25.53
C LYS A 315 -9.34 -3.30 25.92
N ALA A 316 -8.47 -4.22 26.36
CA ALA A 316 -8.85 -5.51 26.89
C ALA A 316 -9.67 -5.36 28.19
N GLU A 317 -9.33 -4.41 29.05
CA GLU A 317 -10.08 -4.11 30.27
C GLU A 317 -11.47 -3.50 30.01
N LYS A 318 -11.62 -2.61 29.00
CA LYS A 318 -12.93 -2.07 28.61
C LYS A 318 -13.87 -3.13 28.05
N LEU A 319 -13.35 -4.06 27.25
CA LEU A 319 -14.09 -5.23 26.78
C LEU A 319 -14.44 -6.16 27.94
N ALA A 320 -13.48 -6.49 28.82
CA ALA A 320 -13.71 -7.32 30.00
C ALA A 320 -14.72 -6.72 30.99
N LYS A 321 -14.76 -5.38 31.15
CA LYS A 321 -15.78 -4.67 31.93
C LYS A 321 -17.17 -4.78 31.29
N LYS A 322 -17.30 -4.53 29.98
CA LYS A 322 -18.57 -4.75 29.26
C LYS A 322 -19.06 -6.20 29.34
N PHE A 323 -18.15 -7.18 29.34
CA PHE A 323 -18.47 -8.60 29.47
C PHE A 323 -18.83 -9.05 30.89
N LYS A 324 -18.40 -8.30 31.93
CA LYS A 324 -18.78 -8.54 33.33
C LYS A 324 -20.14 -7.93 33.70
N GLU A 325 -20.59 -6.89 33.00
CA GLU A 325 -21.72 -6.04 33.43
C GLU A 325 -23.05 -6.29 32.69
N LYS A 326 -23.09 -7.09 31.61
CA LYS A 326 -24.34 -7.37 30.86
C LYS A 326 -24.78 -8.84 30.86
N LYS A 327 -26.10 -9.01 30.82
CA LYS A 327 -26.85 -10.28 30.78
C LYS A 327 -26.58 -11.06 29.48
N GLY A 328 -25.44 -11.73 29.39
CA GLY A 328 -25.16 -12.72 28.35
C GLY A 328 -25.02 -12.15 26.93
N PHE A 329 -24.39 -12.93 26.07
CA PHE A 329 -24.17 -12.61 24.67
C PHE A 329 -25.47 -12.82 23.86
N ASP A 330 -25.93 -11.76 23.17
CA ASP A 330 -27.19 -11.72 22.41
C ASP A 330 -26.98 -11.52 20.88
N LEU A 331 -28.06 -11.47 20.08
CA LEU A 331 -27.94 -11.33 18.62
C LEU A 331 -27.53 -9.91 18.18
N GLU A 332 -27.68 -8.89 19.03
CA GLU A 332 -27.20 -7.55 18.73
C GLU A 332 -25.67 -7.51 18.86
N ASP A 333 -25.13 -8.10 19.92
CA ASP A 333 -23.68 -8.28 20.08
C ASP A 333 -23.10 -9.07 18.90
N PHE A 334 -23.80 -10.11 18.45
CA PHE A 334 -23.38 -10.90 17.30
C PHE A 334 -23.40 -10.09 16.00
N ARG A 335 -24.38 -9.20 15.81
CA ARG A 335 -24.44 -8.30 14.65
C ARG A 335 -23.27 -7.32 14.64
N GLU A 336 -22.95 -6.74 15.78
CA GLU A 336 -21.80 -5.84 15.92
C GLU A 336 -20.49 -6.55 15.55
N GLN A 337 -20.31 -7.80 15.99
CA GLN A 337 -19.14 -8.61 15.64
C GLN A 337 -19.08 -8.93 14.13
N LEU A 338 -20.22 -9.24 13.50
CA LEU A 338 -20.29 -9.47 12.05
C LEU A 338 -19.93 -8.21 11.26
N GLY A 339 -20.40 -7.04 11.70
CA GLY A 339 -20.05 -5.75 11.09
C GLY A 339 -18.57 -5.39 11.26
N GLN A 340 -17.99 -5.66 12.43
CA GLN A 340 -16.54 -5.49 12.65
C GLN A 340 -15.71 -6.40 11.75
N MET A 341 -16.11 -7.66 11.58
CA MET A 341 -15.42 -8.59 10.69
C MET A 341 -15.51 -8.16 9.21
N GLN A 342 -16.66 -7.64 8.76
CA GLN A 342 -16.76 -7.09 7.40
C GLN A 342 -15.84 -5.89 7.19
N ASN A 343 -15.78 -4.97 8.16
CA ASN A 343 -14.88 -3.80 8.10
C ASN A 343 -13.39 -4.20 8.13
N MET A 344 -13.07 -5.39 8.64
CA MET A 344 -11.71 -5.95 8.64
C MET A 344 -11.38 -6.79 7.38
N GLY A 345 -12.25 -6.81 6.37
CA GLY A 345 -12.01 -7.53 5.11
C GLY A 345 -12.54 -8.98 5.09
N GLY A 346 -13.58 -9.28 5.88
CA GLY A 346 -14.24 -10.59 5.87
C GLY A 346 -13.41 -11.70 6.51
N MET A 347 -13.82 -12.95 6.28
CA MET A 347 -13.11 -14.14 6.80
C MET A 347 -11.77 -14.35 6.08
N MET A 348 -11.65 -13.87 4.83
CA MET A 348 -10.40 -13.80 4.07
C MET A 348 -9.37 -12.92 4.80
N GLY A 349 -9.74 -11.69 5.17
CA GLY A 349 -8.87 -10.77 5.90
C GLY A 349 -8.47 -11.22 7.31
N MET A 350 -9.16 -12.22 7.88
CA MET A 350 -8.78 -12.84 9.17
C MET A 350 -7.99 -14.15 8.97
N LEU A 351 -8.28 -14.92 7.93
CA LEU A 351 -7.55 -16.13 7.54
C LEU A 351 -6.16 -15.80 6.99
N ASP A 352 -6.05 -14.71 6.23
CA ASP A 352 -4.76 -14.17 5.75
C ASP A 352 -3.86 -13.69 6.90
N LYS A 353 -4.46 -13.41 8.08
CA LYS A 353 -3.77 -13.02 9.31
C LYS A 353 -3.39 -14.19 10.22
N LEU A 354 -3.81 -15.42 9.91
CA LEU A 354 -3.48 -16.62 10.70
C LEU A 354 -2.19 -17.29 10.16
N PRO A 355 -1.16 -17.49 10.99
CA PRO A 355 0.12 -18.05 10.53
C PRO A 355 -0.03 -19.50 10.08
N GLY A 356 0.51 -19.83 8.89
CA GLY A 356 0.58 -21.19 8.35
C GLY A 356 -0.52 -21.57 7.35
N MET A 357 -1.52 -20.72 7.11
CA MET A 357 -2.60 -21.01 6.14
C MET A 357 -2.32 -20.53 4.71
N SER A 358 -1.22 -19.82 4.47
CA SER A 358 -0.79 -19.40 3.12
C SER A 358 -0.50 -20.59 2.18
N GLN A 359 -0.37 -21.80 2.73
CA GLN A 359 -0.14 -23.06 2.00
C GLN A 359 -1.42 -23.78 1.55
N LEU A 360 -2.62 -23.26 1.87
CA LEU A 360 -3.87 -23.87 1.38
C LEU A 360 -4.09 -23.57 -0.11
N PRO A 361 -4.55 -24.55 -0.91
CA PRO A 361 -4.86 -24.37 -2.32
C PRO A 361 -5.87 -23.22 -2.54
N SER A 362 -5.68 -22.46 -3.62
CA SER A 362 -6.55 -21.35 -4.06
C SER A 362 -8.03 -21.74 -4.13
N ASP A 363 -8.32 -22.98 -4.52
CA ASP A 363 -9.69 -23.53 -4.65
C ASP A 363 -10.48 -23.60 -3.33
N VAL A 364 -9.80 -23.51 -2.18
CA VAL A 364 -10.41 -23.44 -0.85
C VAL A 364 -10.59 -21.99 -0.40
N LYS A 365 -9.69 -21.09 -0.83
CA LYS A 365 -9.75 -19.64 -0.53
C LYS A 365 -10.93 -18.96 -1.23
N ASP A 366 -11.18 -19.30 -2.50
CA ASP A 366 -12.28 -18.72 -3.28
C ASP A 366 -13.68 -19.23 -2.87
N LYS A 367 -13.76 -20.24 -2.00
CA LYS A 367 -15.03 -20.78 -1.49
C LYS A 367 -15.51 -20.13 -0.19
N VAL A 368 -14.73 -19.22 0.40
CA VAL A 368 -15.12 -18.49 1.61
C VAL A 368 -15.90 -17.25 1.18
N ASP A 369 -17.20 -17.43 1.02
CA ASP A 369 -18.08 -16.43 0.41
C ASP A 369 -18.46 -15.31 1.39
N ASP A 370 -17.95 -14.10 1.15
CA ASP A 370 -18.32 -12.86 1.87
C ASP A 370 -19.84 -12.59 1.82
N LYS A 371 -20.54 -13.13 0.80
CA LYS A 371 -22.00 -13.01 0.70
C LYS A 371 -22.71 -13.66 1.87
N MET A 372 -22.15 -14.70 2.47
CA MET A 372 -22.75 -15.35 3.64
C MET A 372 -22.85 -14.42 4.84
N PHE A 373 -21.82 -13.59 5.10
CA PHE A 373 -21.82 -12.65 6.23
C PHE A 373 -22.81 -11.52 6.03
N LYS A 374 -22.88 -10.97 4.81
CA LYS A 374 -23.89 -9.96 4.46
C LYS A 374 -25.30 -10.51 4.58
N GLN A 375 -25.51 -11.78 4.20
CA GLN A 375 -26.78 -12.46 4.37
C GLN A 375 -27.15 -12.63 5.86
N MET A 376 -26.19 -13.00 6.72
CA MET A 376 -26.42 -13.11 8.16
C MET A 376 -26.78 -11.74 8.78
N GLU A 377 -26.07 -10.69 8.39
CA GLU A 377 -26.34 -9.33 8.85
C GLU A 377 -27.73 -8.85 8.42
N ALA A 378 -28.13 -9.12 7.17
CA ALA A 378 -29.46 -8.81 6.66
C ALA A 378 -30.55 -9.52 7.47
N ILE A 379 -30.37 -10.82 7.77
CA ILE A 379 -31.30 -11.60 8.59
C ILE A 379 -31.47 -11.01 10.00
N ILE A 380 -30.37 -10.64 10.66
CA ILE A 380 -30.42 -10.05 12.02
C ILE A 380 -31.03 -8.65 11.97
N SER A 381 -30.75 -7.89 10.92
CA SER A 381 -31.30 -6.55 10.72
C SER A 381 -32.82 -6.56 10.53
N SER A 382 -33.40 -7.64 9.97
CA SER A 382 -34.86 -7.84 9.87
C SER A 382 -35.54 -8.26 11.18
N MET A 383 -34.80 -8.37 12.29
CA MET A 383 -35.33 -8.62 13.63
C MET A 383 -35.57 -7.33 14.39
N THR A 384 -36.55 -7.35 15.29
CA THR A 384 -36.77 -6.27 16.27
C THR A 384 -35.76 -6.35 17.42
N MET A 385 -35.48 -5.25 18.11
CA MET A 385 -34.57 -5.25 19.27
C MET A 385 -34.94 -6.28 20.34
N LYS A 386 -36.25 -6.48 20.58
CA LYS A 386 -36.74 -7.50 21.52
C LYS A 386 -36.38 -8.93 21.09
N GLU A 387 -36.42 -9.21 19.79
CA GLU A 387 -36.05 -10.52 19.24
C GLU A 387 -34.53 -10.74 19.25
N ARG A 388 -33.74 -9.67 19.09
CA ARG A 388 -32.28 -9.75 19.15
C ARG A 388 -31.77 -10.01 20.57
N GLN A 389 -32.34 -9.32 21.55
CA GLN A 389 -32.03 -9.51 22.97
C GLN A 389 -32.54 -10.85 23.51
N ARG A 390 -33.63 -11.39 22.94
CA ARG A 390 -34.28 -12.63 23.37
C ARG A 390 -34.56 -13.58 22.19
N PRO A 391 -33.53 -14.22 21.62
CA PRO A 391 -33.66 -15.06 20.43
C PRO A 391 -34.64 -16.23 20.61
N GLU A 392 -34.89 -16.66 21.84
CA GLU A 392 -35.82 -17.74 22.18
C GLU A 392 -37.28 -17.46 21.80
N ILE A 393 -37.67 -16.20 21.61
CA ILE A 393 -39.04 -15.84 21.22
C ILE A 393 -39.28 -16.00 19.70
N ILE A 394 -38.23 -16.23 18.91
CA ILE A 394 -38.29 -16.35 17.44
C ILE A 394 -38.86 -17.71 17.03
N LYS A 395 -40.19 -17.78 16.98
CA LYS A 395 -40.98 -18.94 16.51
C LYS A 395 -41.39 -18.82 15.04
N GLY A 396 -42.13 -19.80 14.53
CA GLY A 396 -42.47 -19.94 13.10
C GLY A 396 -43.01 -18.68 12.42
N SER A 397 -43.97 -17.96 13.02
CA SER A 397 -44.51 -16.72 12.45
C SER A 397 -43.44 -15.61 12.32
N ARG A 398 -42.61 -15.42 13.35
CA ARG A 398 -41.50 -14.46 13.32
C ARG A 398 -40.42 -14.85 12.31
N LYS A 399 -40.10 -16.14 12.18
CA LYS A 399 -39.16 -16.64 11.17
C LYS A 399 -39.62 -16.36 9.75
N LYS A 400 -40.93 -16.53 9.46
CA LYS A 400 -41.50 -16.17 8.15
C LYS A 400 -41.37 -14.68 7.85
N ARG A 401 -41.65 -13.82 8.84
CA ARG A 401 -41.48 -12.35 8.70
C ARG A 401 -40.02 -11.96 8.47
N ILE A 402 -39.09 -12.52 9.24
CA ILE A 402 -37.65 -12.26 9.12
C ILE A 402 -37.14 -12.70 7.75
N ALA A 403 -37.52 -13.91 7.31
CA ALA A 403 -37.15 -14.45 5.99
C ALA A 403 -37.63 -13.54 4.86
N ALA A 404 -38.91 -13.13 4.88
CA ALA A 404 -39.46 -12.19 3.90
C ALA A 404 -38.77 -10.83 3.93
N GLY A 405 -38.46 -10.30 5.12
CA GLY A 405 -37.81 -8.99 5.28
C GLY A 405 -36.31 -8.96 4.93
N SER A 406 -35.66 -10.12 4.82
CA SER A 406 -34.24 -10.25 4.44
C SER A 406 -34.05 -10.87 3.05
N GLY A 407 -35.13 -11.26 2.35
CA GLY A 407 -35.07 -11.87 1.03
C GLY A 407 -34.51 -13.29 1.01
N VAL A 408 -34.59 -14.02 2.12
CA VAL A 408 -34.03 -15.39 2.27
C VAL A 408 -35.11 -16.42 2.58
N GLN A 409 -34.76 -17.70 2.60
CA GLN A 409 -35.68 -18.75 3.00
C GLN A 409 -35.73 -18.91 4.52
N VAL A 410 -36.83 -19.45 5.04
CA VAL A 410 -36.98 -19.77 6.48
C VAL A 410 -35.90 -20.74 6.96
N GLN A 411 -35.36 -21.57 6.07
CA GLN A 411 -34.26 -22.49 6.35
C GLN A 411 -32.96 -21.74 6.71
N ASP A 412 -32.68 -20.63 6.03
CA ASP A 412 -31.49 -19.80 6.29
C ASP A 412 -31.57 -19.13 7.66
N VAL A 413 -32.76 -18.64 8.03
CA VAL A 413 -33.02 -18.10 9.37
C VAL A 413 -32.83 -19.17 10.45
N ASN A 414 -33.26 -20.41 10.20
CA ASN A 414 -33.03 -21.53 11.13
C ASN A 414 -31.54 -21.87 11.28
N ARG A 415 -30.79 -21.85 10.17
CA ARG A 415 -29.35 -22.10 10.15
C ARG A 415 -28.61 -21.05 10.99
N LEU A 416 -28.94 -19.77 10.82
CA LEU A 416 -28.36 -18.67 11.60
C LEU A 416 -28.65 -18.82 13.09
N LEU A 417 -29.90 -19.06 13.48
CA LEU A 417 -30.26 -19.23 14.90
C LEU A 417 -29.55 -20.43 15.54
N LYS A 418 -29.31 -21.51 14.77
CA LYS A 418 -28.54 -22.67 15.22
C LYS A 418 -27.07 -22.32 15.42
N GLN A 419 -26.46 -21.61 14.48
CA GLN A 419 -25.07 -21.13 14.57
C GLN A 419 -24.89 -20.18 15.76
N PHE A 420 -25.80 -19.22 15.93
CA PHE A 420 -25.82 -18.33 17.09
C PHE A 420 -25.91 -19.12 18.40
N THR A 421 -26.80 -20.12 18.49
CA THR A 421 -26.94 -20.94 19.71
C THR A 421 -25.66 -21.74 20.02
N GLN A 422 -24.97 -22.23 19.00
CA GLN A 422 -23.68 -22.94 19.15
C GLN A 422 -22.59 -22.00 19.69
N MET A 423 -22.48 -20.81 19.13
CA MET A 423 -21.54 -19.80 19.57
C MET A 423 -21.88 -19.28 20.97
N GLN A 424 -23.16 -19.08 21.30
CA GLN A 424 -23.59 -18.72 22.65
C GLN A 424 -23.22 -19.81 23.67
N LYS A 425 -23.30 -21.10 23.30
CA LYS A 425 -22.80 -22.21 24.12
C LYS A 425 -21.28 -22.18 24.29
N MET A 426 -20.54 -21.86 23.23
CA MET A 426 -19.07 -21.71 23.28
C MET A 426 -18.66 -20.54 24.17
N MET A 427 -19.29 -19.37 24.01
CA MET A 427 -19.05 -18.18 24.85
C MET A 427 -19.39 -18.43 26.32
N LYS A 428 -20.49 -19.14 26.61
CA LYS A 428 -20.80 -19.59 27.99
C LYS A 428 -19.75 -20.53 28.57
N LYS A 429 -19.18 -21.44 27.75
CA LYS A 429 -18.07 -22.31 28.19
C LYS A 429 -16.79 -21.51 28.42
N MET A 430 -16.50 -20.52 27.58
CA MET A 430 -15.35 -19.63 27.72
C MET A 430 -15.47 -18.73 28.96
N GLN A 431 -16.66 -18.19 29.25
CA GLN A 431 -16.95 -17.45 30.49
C GLN A 431 -16.81 -18.31 31.75
N LYS A 432 -17.20 -19.59 31.70
CA LYS A 432 -17.08 -20.51 32.84
C LYS A 432 -15.66 -21.08 33.02
N GLY A 433 -14.83 -21.08 31.98
CA GLY A 433 -13.50 -21.68 32.00
C GLY A 433 -12.32 -20.71 32.07
N GLY A 434 -12.49 -19.46 31.62
CA GLY A 434 -11.39 -18.51 31.42
C GLY A 434 -10.26 -19.06 30.52
N MET A 435 -9.27 -18.23 30.22
CA MET A 435 -8.02 -18.61 29.54
C MET A 435 -7.33 -19.83 30.23
N LYS A 436 -7.56 -19.99 31.54
CA LYS A 436 -7.02 -21.08 32.40
C LYS A 436 -7.58 -22.47 32.07
N GLY A 437 -8.86 -22.59 31.72
CA GLY A 437 -9.48 -23.88 31.38
C GLY A 437 -9.05 -24.41 30.02
N MET A 438 -8.78 -23.51 29.07
CA MET A 438 -8.28 -23.84 27.74
C MET A 438 -6.81 -24.26 27.78
N MET A 439 -5.95 -23.58 28.57
CA MET A 439 -4.58 -24.02 28.83
C MET A 439 -4.53 -25.40 29.50
N ARG A 440 -5.42 -25.69 30.45
CA ARG A 440 -5.42 -26.98 31.17
C ARG A 440 -5.84 -28.15 30.27
N ASN A 441 -6.79 -27.94 29.37
CA ASN A 441 -7.19 -28.96 28.39
C ASN A 441 -6.17 -29.12 27.25
N MET A 442 -5.46 -28.05 26.87
CA MET A 442 -4.40 -28.13 25.87
C MET A 442 -3.14 -28.80 26.42
N GLN A 443 -2.80 -28.56 27.69
CA GLN A 443 -1.72 -29.25 28.41
C GLN A 443 -2.03 -30.75 28.63
N GLY A 444 -3.30 -31.11 28.82
CA GLY A 444 -3.75 -32.51 28.89
C GLY A 444 -3.69 -33.26 27.55
N MET A 445 -3.74 -32.53 26.43
CA MET A 445 -3.71 -33.11 25.08
C MET A 445 -2.30 -33.14 24.47
N MET A 446 -1.39 -32.28 24.95
CA MET A 446 0.02 -32.24 24.53
C MET A 446 0.98 -33.00 25.48
N GLY A 447 0.53 -33.39 26.68
CA GLY A 447 1.34 -34.10 27.68
C GLY A 447 1.23 -35.64 27.68
N GLY A 448 0.53 -36.24 26.71
CA GLY A 448 0.16 -37.66 26.73
C GLY A 448 0.92 -38.58 25.76
N GLY A 449 1.90 -38.09 25.00
CA GLY A 449 2.51 -38.93 23.98
C GLY A 449 3.81 -38.41 23.40
N MET A 450 4.91 -38.52 24.15
CA MET A 450 6.25 -38.82 23.63
C MET A 450 7.29 -38.83 24.76
N GLY A 451 8.00 -39.96 24.91
CA GLY A 451 9.22 -40.11 25.71
C GLY A 451 9.01 -41.00 26.96
N GLY A 452 9.56 -42.20 27.05
CA GLY A 452 10.45 -42.92 26.16
C GLY A 452 10.55 -44.38 26.61
N GLY A 453 10.71 -45.27 25.63
CA GLY A 453 11.10 -46.66 25.86
C GLY A 453 12.61 -46.80 26.03
N GLY A 454 13.00 -47.85 26.74
CA GLY A 454 14.35 -48.40 26.85
C GLY A 454 15.26 -47.67 27.84
N GLY A 455 15.91 -48.28 28.82
CA GLY A 455 16.13 -49.69 29.17
C GLY A 455 17.40 -49.77 30.04
N PHE A 456 17.54 -50.87 30.79
CA PHE A 456 18.73 -51.31 31.56
C PHE A 456 19.03 -50.51 32.86
N ASN A 457 19.39 -51.12 34.00
CA ASN A 457 20.06 -52.40 34.28
C ASN A 457 19.79 -52.88 35.76
N PRO A 458 20.53 -53.83 36.37
CA PRO A 458 20.03 -55.13 36.82
C PRO A 458 20.18 -55.34 38.35
N PHE A 459 19.86 -56.55 38.83
CA PHE A 459 20.02 -57.08 40.19
C PHE A 459 19.07 -56.55 41.28
N GLY A 460 18.43 -57.50 41.96
CA GLY A 460 17.78 -57.28 43.25
C GLY A 460 16.75 -58.34 43.59
N ARG A 461 17.27 -59.52 43.97
CA ARG A 461 16.63 -60.69 44.62
C ARG A 461 15.13 -60.68 44.92
#